data_AF-A0A257H0Z2-F1
#
_entry.id   AF-A0A257H0Z2-F1
#
_cell.length_a   1.000
_cell.length_b   1.000
_cell.length_c   1.000
_cell.angle_alpha   90.00
_cell.angle_beta   90.00
_cell.angle_gamma   90.00
#
_symmetry.space_group_name_H-M   'P 1'
#
loop_
_entity.id
_entity.type
_entity.pdbx_description
1 polymer ?
#
loop_
_entity_poly.entity_id
_entity_poly.type
_entity_poly.pdbx_seq_one_letter_code
_entity_poly.pdbx_strand_id
1 'polypeptide(L)'
;MTFNELSLTMRKYIAPSQLSYILASHADPDIIASLDKWMTATQAKLVISTLWSRFAPHFCKIGKTDDRIIGVPDAGGLLRVGKCDLVLLPAHFMHAEGNFQYYDPVSKILFSGDLGVSLVSGMQASEFITDLHPMPHGMEAFHRRYMVSNKILKLWVRMVRELDIAMIVPQHGSPLKGAAIGQLLDWLDQLSCGIDLMGTPQYQIPNSRL
;
A
#
# COMPACT_ATOMS: atom_id res chain seq x y z
N MET A 1 9.72 -6.17 -7.49
CA MET A 1 10.56 -7.38 -7.24
C MET A 1 9.77 -8.62 -7.59
N THR A 2 10.42 -9.67 -8.09
CA THR A 2 9.75 -10.95 -8.36
C THR A 2 9.73 -11.84 -7.10
N PHE A 3 8.80 -12.82 -7.03
CA PHE A 3 8.69 -13.75 -5.89
C PHE A 3 10.03 -14.39 -5.48
N ASN A 4 10.84 -14.82 -6.45
CA ASN A 4 12.08 -15.55 -6.19
C ASN A 4 13.10 -14.69 -5.42
N GLU A 5 13.33 -13.45 -5.87
CA GLU A 5 14.29 -12.53 -5.23
C GLU A 5 13.85 -12.15 -3.82
N LEU A 6 12.55 -11.86 -3.63
CA LEU A 6 12.01 -11.52 -2.33
C LEU A 6 12.06 -12.72 -1.37
N SER A 7 11.76 -13.93 -1.86
CA SER A 7 11.88 -15.17 -1.07
C SER A 7 13.33 -15.44 -0.63
N LEU A 8 14.30 -15.28 -1.54
CA LEU A 8 15.72 -15.43 -1.22
C LEU A 8 16.20 -14.37 -0.22
N THR A 9 15.72 -13.13 -0.34
CA THR A 9 16.05 -12.05 0.59
C THR A 9 15.46 -12.29 1.97
N MET A 10 14.19 -12.64 2.06
CA MET A 10 13.49 -12.97 3.31
C MET A 10 14.21 -14.09 4.08
N ARG A 11 14.69 -15.13 3.37
CA ARG A 11 15.40 -16.28 3.97
C ARG A 11 16.71 -15.91 4.69
N LYS A 12 17.27 -14.72 4.44
CA LYS A 12 18.42 -14.20 5.19
C LYS A 12 18.04 -13.79 6.62
N TYR A 13 16.75 -13.55 6.88
CA TYR A 13 16.24 -13.04 8.15
C TYR A 13 15.35 -14.05 8.88
N ILE A 14 14.47 -14.75 8.15
CA ILE A 14 13.51 -15.71 8.73
C ILE A 14 13.34 -16.95 7.84
N ALA A 15 13.12 -18.11 8.46
CA ALA A 15 12.74 -19.31 7.70
C ALA A 15 11.30 -19.18 7.15
N PRO A 16 10.98 -19.70 5.95
CA PRO A 16 9.62 -19.62 5.39
C PRO A 16 8.53 -20.23 6.29
N SER A 17 8.88 -21.23 7.11
CA SER A 17 7.97 -21.84 8.09
C SER A 17 7.65 -20.93 9.27
N GLN A 18 8.44 -19.89 9.51
CA GLN A 18 8.23 -18.91 10.57
C GLN A 18 7.46 -17.67 10.09
N LEU A 19 7.19 -17.54 8.78
CA LEU A 19 6.34 -16.48 8.27
C LEU A 19 4.88 -16.73 8.69
N SER A 20 4.36 -15.90 9.60
CA SER A 20 3.00 -16.06 10.12
C SER A 20 1.94 -15.35 9.28
N TYR A 21 2.27 -14.21 8.69
CA TYR A 21 1.32 -13.38 7.97
C TYR A 21 1.90 -12.86 6.65
N ILE A 22 1.05 -12.77 5.64
CA ILE A 22 1.27 -12.02 4.39
C ILE A 22 0.19 -10.94 4.39
N LEU A 23 0.59 -9.67 4.42
CA LEU A 23 -0.32 -8.54 4.46
C LEU A 23 -0.42 -7.95 3.06
N ALA A 24 -1.60 -7.96 2.47
CA ALA A 24 -1.87 -7.37 1.15
C ALA A 24 -2.69 -6.09 1.34
N SER A 25 -2.12 -4.94 0.97
CA SER A 25 -2.78 -3.64 1.07
C SER A 25 -4.10 -3.64 0.31
N HIS A 26 -4.06 -4.14 -0.93
CA HIS A 26 -5.21 -4.32 -1.82
C HIS A 26 -4.95 -5.44 -2.85
N ALA A 27 -5.77 -5.55 -3.89
CA ALA A 27 -5.82 -6.68 -4.80
C ALA A 27 -5.11 -6.48 -6.15
N ASP A 28 -4.30 -5.43 -6.34
CA ASP A 28 -3.67 -5.23 -7.65
C ASP A 28 -2.61 -6.31 -7.94
N PRO A 29 -2.36 -6.62 -9.23
CA PRO A 29 -1.45 -7.68 -9.62
C PRO A 29 -0.01 -7.52 -9.10
N ASP A 30 0.51 -6.30 -8.98
CA ASP A 30 1.85 -6.06 -8.44
C ASP A 30 1.96 -6.41 -6.94
N ILE A 31 0.82 -6.46 -6.23
CA ILE A 31 0.72 -6.93 -4.84
C ILE A 31 0.49 -8.45 -4.79
N ILE A 32 -0.55 -8.95 -5.48
CA ILE A 32 -1.06 -10.32 -5.25
C ILE A 32 -0.83 -11.31 -6.38
N ALA A 33 -0.25 -10.94 -7.53
CA ALA A 33 -0.08 -11.89 -8.64
C ALA A 33 0.84 -13.08 -8.30
N SER A 34 1.71 -12.93 -7.29
CA SER A 34 2.55 -14.02 -6.80
C SER A 34 2.00 -14.77 -5.58
N LEU A 35 0.74 -14.51 -5.20
CA LEU A 35 0.13 -15.05 -4.00
C LEU A 35 0.15 -16.59 -3.97
N ASP A 36 -0.13 -17.29 -5.08
CA ASP A 36 -0.04 -18.77 -5.13
C ASP A 36 1.30 -19.30 -4.62
N LYS A 37 2.40 -18.64 -5.04
CA LYS A 37 3.74 -19.06 -4.69
C LYS A 37 4.01 -18.86 -3.21
N TRP A 38 3.56 -17.74 -2.64
CA TRP A 38 3.66 -17.46 -1.21
C TRP A 38 2.81 -18.42 -0.36
N MET A 39 1.55 -18.63 -0.73
CA MET A 39 0.63 -19.53 -0.03
C MET A 39 1.07 -20.99 -0.14
N THR A 40 1.72 -21.38 -1.24
CA THR A 40 2.31 -22.71 -1.41
C THR A 40 3.60 -22.89 -0.62
N ALA A 41 4.49 -21.89 -0.59
CA ALA A 41 5.82 -21.99 0.01
C ALA A 41 5.84 -21.79 1.53
N THR A 42 4.75 -21.30 2.13
CA THR A 42 4.66 -20.94 3.55
C THR A 42 3.35 -21.45 4.16
N GLN A 43 3.24 -21.38 5.50
CA GLN A 43 1.99 -21.59 6.24
C GLN A 43 1.35 -20.28 6.70
N ALA A 44 1.83 -19.13 6.19
CA ALA A 44 1.35 -17.80 6.56
C ALA A 44 -0.15 -17.61 6.26
N LYS A 45 -0.84 -16.82 7.07
CA LYS A 45 -2.20 -16.37 6.76
C LYS A 45 -2.14 -15.10 5.91
N LEU A 46 -2.94 -15.05 4.85
CA LEU A 46 -3.18 -13.84 4.08
C LEU A 46 -4.08 -12.91 4.90
N VAL A 47 -3.67 -11.67 5.08
CA VAL A 47 -4.44 -10.59 5.69
C VAL A 47 -4.75 -9.60 4.58
N ILE A 48 -6.03 -9.42 4.27
CA ILE A 48 -6.50 -8.58 3.15
C ILE A 48 -7.89 -8.04 3.47
N SER A 49 -8.32 -6.96 2.83
CA SER A 49 -9.70 -6.47 2.95
C SER A 49 -10.71 -7.59 2.74
N THR A 50 -11.75 -7.61 3.57
CA THR A 50 -12.87 -8.55 3.45
C THR A 50 -13.48 -8.51 2.05
N LEU A 51 -13.46 -7.35 1.38
CA LEU A 51 -13.91 -7.20 -0.01
C LEU A 51 -13.18 -8.16 -0.97
N TRP A 52 -11.87 -8.35 -0.78
CA TRP A 52 -11.03 -9.18 -1.64
C TRP A 52 -10.88 -10.62 -1.17
N SER A 53 -11.37 -10.95 0.03
CA SER A 53 -11.21 -12.28 0.63
C SER A 53 -11.74 -13.43 -0.24
N ARG A 54 -12.81 -13.19 -1.02
CA ARG A 54 -13.38 -14.16 -1.96
C ARG A 54 -12.70 -14.14 -3.34
N PHE A 55 -11.95 -13.08 -3.65
CA PHE A 55 -11.24 -12.91 -4.91
C PHE A 55 -9.82 -13.49 -4.85
N ALA A 56 -9.13 -13.33 -3.71
CA ALA A 56 -7.77 -13.81 -3.50
C ALA A 56 -7.57 -15.31 -3.81
N PRO A 57 -8.51 -16.23 -3.48
CA PRO A 57 -8.41 -17.64 -3.85
C PRO A 57 -8.27 -17.89 -5.35
N HIS A 58 -8.80 -17.03 -6.23
CA HIS A 58 -8.67 -17.19 -7.69
C HIS A 58 -7.24 -17.03 -8.20
N PHE A 59 -6.35 -16.46 -7.39
CA PHE A 59 -4.92 -16.37 -7.70
C PHE A 59 -4.13 -17.60 -7.23
N CYS A 60 -4.75 -18.53 -6.50
CA CYS A 60 -4.09 -19.65 -5.84
C CYS A 60 -4.57 -21.00 -6.34
N LYS A 61 -3.74 -22.03 -6.17
CA LYS A 61 -4.17 -23.43 -6.32
C LYS A 61 -5.23 -23.77 -5.26
N ILE A 62 -6.15 -24.65 -5.65
CA ILE A 62 -7.20 -25.19 -4.77
C ILE A 62 -6.59 -25.69 -3.46
N GLY A 63 -7.20 -25.33 -2.34
CA GLY A 63 -6.78 -25.75 -1.00
C GLY A 63 -5.66 -24.92 -0.38
N LYS A 64 -5.01 -24.02 -1.11
CA LYS A 64 -3.88 -23.22 -0.57
C LYS A 64 -4.31 -22.06 0.33
N THR A 65 -5.56 -21.64 0.23
CA THR A 65 -6.13 -20.52 1.00
C THR A 65 -7.09 -20.97 2.11
N ASP A 66 -7.40 -22.26 2.19
CA ASP A 66 -8.38 -22.81 3.14
C ASP A 66 -7.96 -22.49 4.58
N ASP A 67 -8.87 -21.86 5.33
CA ASP A 67 -8.66 -21.37 6.71
C ASP A 67 -7.44 -20.44 6.91
N ARG A 68 -6.91 -19.88 5.80
CA ARG A 68 -5.70 -19.06 5.78
C ARG A 68 -5.93 -17.64 5.29
N ILE A 69 -7.18 -17.19 5.19
CA ILE A 69 -7.52 -15.79 4.90
C ILE A 69 -8.13 -15.14 6.13
N ILE A 70 -7.56 -14.00 6.52
CA ILE A 70 -8.09 -13.08 7.51
C ILE A 70 -8.65 -11.88 6.76
N GLY A 71 -9.99 -11.80 6.70
CA GLY A 71 -10.69 -10.64 6.16
C GLY A 71 -10.66 -9.47 7.15
N VAL A 72 -10.05 -8.37 6.75
CA VAL A 72 -10.02 -7.13 7.55
C VAL A 72 -11.33 -6.37 7.31
N PRO A 73 -12.09 -6.00 8.36
CA PRO A 73 -13.28 -5.18 8.19
C PRO A 73 -12.90 -3.74 7.81
N ASP A 74 -13.80 -3.00 7.17
CA ASP A 74 -13.50 -1.65 6.63
C ASP A 74 -13.03 -0.64 7.69
N ALA A 75 -13.39 -0.83 8.96
CA ALA A 75 -12.89 0.01 10.04
C ALA A 75 -11.41 -0.22 10.38
N GLY A 76 -10.75 -1.21 9.78
CA GLY A 76 -9.41 -1.64 10.13
C GLY A 76 -9.40 -2.56 11.35
N GLY A 77 -8.25 -2.63 12.03
CA GLY A 77 -8.12 -3.45 13.23
C GLY A 77 -6.71 -3.55 13.77
N LEU A 78 -6.55 -4.33 14.83
CA LEU A 78 -5.24 -4.64 15.42
C LEU A 78 -4.88 -6.08 15.09
N LEU A 79 -3.71 -6.28 14.48
CA LEU A 79 -3.17 -7.60 14.18
C LEU A 79 -2.00 -7.89 15.12
N ARG A 80 -2.18 -8.88 16.00
CA ARG A 80 -1.12 -9.34 16.90
C ARG A 80 0.04 -9.96 16.12
N VAL A 81 1.23 -9.40 16.26
CA VAL A 81 2.50 -9.93 15.73
C VAL A 81 3.50 -10.06 16.88
N GLY A 82 3.76 -11.30 17.29
CA GLY A 82 4.60 -11.57 18.46
C GLY A 82 4.00 -10.97 19.74
N LYS A 83 4.68 -9.96 20.30
CA LYS A 83 4.25 -9.26 21.53
C LYS A 83 3.62 -7.88 21.28
N CYS A 84 3.50 -7.48 20.02
CA CYS A 84 3.04 -6.14 19.63
C CYS A 84 1.84 -6.25 18.69
N ASP A 85 1.11 -5.16 18.52
CA ASP A 85 -0.01 -5.07 17.60
C ASP A 85 0.36 -4.16 16.42
N LEU A 86 0.23 -4.67 15.20
CA LEU A 86 0.20 -3.83 14.00
C LEU A 86 -1.18 -3.19 13.87
N VAL A 87 -1.22 -1.90 13.57
CA VAL A 87 -2.45 -1.15 13.35
C VAL A 87 -2.77 -1.16 11.86
N LEU A 88 -3.87 -1.79 11.48
CA LEU A 88 -4.37 -1.85 10.11
C LEU A 88 -5.29 -0.66 9.91
N LEU A 89 -4.78 0.36 9.20
CA LEU A 89 -5.44 1.64 8.99
C LEU A 89 -6.24 1.62 7.69
N PRO A 90 -7.50 2.07 7.71
CA PRO A 90 -8.30 2.17 6.48
C PRO A 90 -7.69 3.21 5.53
N ALA A 91 -7.51 2.81 4.28
CA ALA A 91 -7.01 3.65 3.19
C ALA A 91 -7.83 3.43 1.90
N HIS A 92 -9.12 3.12 2.06
CA HIS A 92 -10.07 2.89 0.97
C HIS A 92 -10.07 4.04 -0.04
N PHE A 93 -10.19 3.70 -1.32
CA PHE A 93 -10.18 4.64 -2.43
C PHE A 93 -8.85 5.41 -2.60
N MET A 94 -7.74 4.86 -2.08
CA MET A 94 -6.38 5.37 -2.25
C MET A 94 -5.41 4.29 -2.78
N HIS A 95 -5.64 3.69 -3.95
CA HIS A 95 -6.71 3.95 -4.92
C HIS A 95 -7.82 2.89 -4.89
N ALA A 96 -7.51 1.67 -4.45
CA ALA A 96 -8.45 0.56 -4.44
C ALA A 96 -9.54 0.75 -3.38
N GLU A 97 -10.77 0.31 -3.68
CA GLU A 97 -11.94 0.45 -2.82
C GLU A 97 -11.79 -0.33 -1.50
N GLY A 98 -11.07 -1.46 -1.50
CA GLY A 98 -10.63 -2.18 -0.32
C GLY A 98 -9.13 -2.01 -0.14
N ASN A 99 -8.68 -1.03 0.63
CA ASN A 99 -7.25 -0.76 0.79
C ASN A 99 -6.91 -0.47 2.25
N PHE A 100 -5.81 -1.06 2.72
CA PHE A 100 -5.26 -0.86 4.06
C PHE A 100 -3.80 -0.47 4.02
N GLN A 101 -3.41 0.34 4.99
CA GLN A 101 -2.03 0.64 5.33
C GLN A 101 -1.70 0.03 6.69
N TYR A 102 -0.42 -0.19 6.96
CA TYR A 102 0.01 -0.90 8.17
C TYR A 102 0.98 -0.05 8.95
N TYR A 103 0.58 0.33 10.17
CA TYR A 103 1.41 1.09 11.08
C TYR A 103 1.94 0.19 12.19
N ASP A 104 3.26 0.20 12.36
CA ASP A 104 3.93 -0.42 13.50
C ASP A 104 4.24 0.65 14.56
N PRO A 105 3.54 0.65 15.70
CA PRO A 105 3.76 1.65 16.76
C PRO A 105 5.10 1.51 17.47
N VAL A 106 5.78 0.35 17.35
CA VAL A 106 7.09 0.14 17.98
C VAL A 106 8.18 0.83 17.18
N SER A 107 8.24 0.56 15.88
CA SER A 107 9.22 1.20 14.98
C SER A 107 8.79 2.58 14.51
N LYS A 108 7.51 2.95 14.71
CA LYS A 108 6.87 4.18 14.21
C LYS A 108 6.93 4.28 12.68
N ILE A 109 6.85 3.12 12.01
CA ILE A 109 6.87 3.02 10.55
C ILE A 109 5.45 2.81 10.05
N LEU A 110 5.04 3.65 9.10
CA LEU A 110 3.81 3.47 8.33
C LEU A 110 4.14 2.89 6.95
N PHE A 111 3.77 1.64 6.68
CA PHE A 111 3.73 1.13 5.32
C PHE A 111 2.47 1.67 4.63
N SER A 112 2.66 2.53 3.62
CA SER A 112 1.60 3.35 3.04
C SER A 112 1.02 2.82 1.73
N GLY A 113 1.46 1.65 1.26
CA GLY A 113 1.02 1.12 -0.03
C GLY A 113 1.33 2.10 -1.17
N ASP A 114 0.36 2.40 -2.03
CA ASP A 114 0.55 3.29 -3.18
C ASP A 114 0.47 4.79 -2.86
N LEU A 115 0.49 5.14 -1.57
CA LEU A 115 0.56 6.53 -1.15
C LEU A 115 2.01 6.93 -0.84
N GLY A 116 2.42 8.12 -1.29
CA GLY A 116 3.79 8.62 -1.14
C GLY A 116 4.77 8.01 -2.14
N VAL A 117 4.27 7.41 -3.23
CA VAL A 117 5.13 6.78 -4.24
C VAL A 117 6.02 7.77 -4.99
N SER A 118 7.22 7.33 -5.33
CA SER A 118 8.11 7.98 -6.28
C SER A 118 8.50 7.00 -7.38
N LEU A 119 8.41 7.41 -8.64
CA LEU A 119 8.68 6.55 -9.79
C LEU A 119 10.17 6.59 -10.14
N VAL A 120 10.95 5.80 -9.40
CA VAL A 120 12.41 5.72 -9.51
C VAL A 120 12.86 4.26 -9.63
N SER A 121 14.11 4.04 -10.04
CA SER A 121 14.68 2.69 -10.07
C SER A 121 14.84 2.09 -8.67
N GLY A 122 14.94 0.76 -8.56
CA GLY A 122 15.16 0.10 -7.27
C GLY A 122 16.44 0.52 -6.54
N MET A 123 17.47 0.94 -7.28
CA MET A 123 18.70 1.49 -6.70
C MET A 123 18.50 2.88 -6.13
N GLN A 124 17.70 3.73 -6.78
CA GLN A 124 17.36 5.05 -6.23
C GLN A 124 16.41 4.94 -5.05
N ALA A 125 15.52 3.93 -5.06
CA ALA A 125 14.59 3.64 -3.97
C ALA A 125 15.27 3.27 -2.64
N SER A 126 16.59 2.99 -2.62
CA SER A 126 17.33 2.77 -1.37
C SER A 126 17.66 4.05 -0.61
N GLU A 127 17.47 5.21 -1.22
CA GLU A 127 17.71 6.51 -0.60
C GLU A 127 16.45 7.05 0.07
N PHE A 128 16.63 7.78 1.18
CA PHE A 128 15.52 8.41 1.90
C PHE A 128 15.16 9.76 1.30
N ILE A 129 13.86 10.00 1.08
CA ILE A 129 13.33 11.34 0.82
C ILE A 129 13.23 12.07 2.17
N THR A 130 13.97 13.16 2.30
CA THR A 130 13.98 14.02 3.51
C THR A 130 13.38 15.40 3.29
N ASP A 131 13.20 15.77 2.02
CA ASP A 131 12.50 16.97 1.56
C ASP A 131 11.70 16.62 0.29
N LEU A 132 10.47 17.11 0.17
CA LEU A 132 9.62 17.02 -1.01
C LEU A 132 9.82 18.19 -1.99
N HIS A 133 10.81 19.05 -1.75
CA HIS A 133 11.14 20.17 -2.64
C HIS A 133 12.53 19.97 -3.25
N PRO A 134 12.65 19.75 -4.57
CA PRO A 134 11.55 19.61 -5.54
C PRO A 134 10.74 18.32 -5.37
N MET A 135 9.50 18.32 -5.89
CA MET A 135 8.60 17.16 -5.83
C MET A 135 9.28 15.91 -6.40
N PRO A 136 9.29 14.77 -5.68
CA PRO A 136 9.90 13.55 -6.17
C PRO A 136 9.32 13.10 -7.52
N HIS A 137 10.19 12.55 -8.36
CA HIS A 137 9.84 12.18 -9.72
C HIS A 137 8.61 11.25 -9.76
N GLY A 138 7.61 11.64 -10.55
CA GLY A 138 6.38 10.87 -10.77
C GLY A 138 5.36 10.90 -9.63
N MET A 139 5.70 11.42 -8.44
CA MET A 139 4.81 11.43 -7.28
C MET A 139 3.51 12.17 -7.59
N GLU A 140 3.60 13.42 -8.07
CA GLU A 140 2.40 14.21 -8.37
C GLU A 140 1.54 13.59 -9.46
N ALA A 141 2.15 13.18 -10.58
CA ALA A 141 1.41 12.59 -11.70
C ALA A 141 0.65 11.31 -11.28
N PHE A 142 1.30 10.45 -10.48
CA PHE A 142 0.67 9.25 -9.94
C PHE A 142 -0.51 9.60 -9.05
N HIS A 143 -0.32 10.45 -8.04
CA HIS A 143 -1.39 10.73 -7.08
C HIS A 143 -2.55 11.47 -7.72
N ARG A 144 -2.30 12.43 -8.63
CA ARG A 144 -3.35 13.13 -9.39
C ARG A 144 -4.21 12.17 -10.20
N ARG A 145 -3.64 11.06 -10.71
CA ARG A 145 -4.34 10.11 -11.58
C ARG A 145 -5.00 8.96 -10.85
N TYR A 146 -4.35 8.42 -9.82
CA TYR A 146 -4.75 7.18 -9.14
C TYR A 146 -5.59 7.43 -7.89
N MET A 147 -5.28 8.46 -7.09
CA MET A 147 -6.08 8.76 -5.89
C MET A 147 -7.47 9.23 -6.30
N VAL A 148 -8.51 8.68 -5.65
CA VAL A 148 -9.88 8.85 -6.14
C VAL A 148 -10.38 10.28 -6.01
N SER A 149 -10.15 10.95 -4.87
CA SER A 149 -10.54 12.35 -4.65
C SER A 149 -9.82 12.98 -3.46
N ASN A 150 -9.72 14.30 -3.45
CA ASN A 150 -9.20 15.10 -2.34
C ASN A 150 -10.03 14.90 -1.06
N LYS A 151 -11.35 14.65 -1.19
CA LYS A 151 -12.19 14.33 -0.04
C LYS A 151 -11.64 13.15 0.75
N ILE A 152 -11.23 12.09 0.06
CA ILE A 152 -10.67 10.89 0.70
C ILE A 152 -9.29 11.18 1.26
N LEU A 153 -8.42 11.88 0.52
CA LEU A 153 -7.09 12.25 0.99
C LEU A 153 -7.14 13.07 2.28
N LYS A 154 -8.04 14.06 2.38
CA LYS A 154 -8.22 14.88 3.59
C LYS A 154 -8.62 14.06 4.82
N LEU A 155 -9.54 13.12 4.64
CA LEU A 155 -9.98 12.22 5.73
C LEU A 155 -8.81 11.34 6.21
N TRP A 156 -8.04 10.80 5.27
CA TRP A 156 -6.87 10.00 5.60
C TRP A 156 -5.76 10.84 6.27
N VAL A 157 -5.45 12.04 5.75
CA VAL A 157 -4.44 12.92 6.34
C VAL A 157 -4.83 13.28 7.77
N ARG A 158 -6.10 13.59 8.05
CA ARG A 158 -6.59 13.86 9.40
C ARG A 158 -6.31 12.70 10.35
N MET A 159 -6.64 11.47 9.96
CA MET A 159 -6.37 10.28 10.76
C MET A 159 -4.87 10.07 10.98
N VAL A 160 -4.05 10.20 9.93
CA VAL A 160 -2.62 9.90 10.00
C VAL A 160 -1.82 10.94 10.79
N ARG A 161 -2.31 12.19 10.87
CA ARG A 161 -1.73 13.21 11.77
C ARG A 161 -1.86 12.89 13.25
N GLU A 162 -2.74 11.95 13.64
CA GLU A 162 -2.86 11.50 15.03
C GLU A 162 -1.79 10.47 15.41
N LEU A 163 -1.02 9.97 14.44
CA LEU A 163 0.01 8.95 14.66
C LEU A 163 1.39 9.57 14.86
N ASP A 164 2.19 8.94 15.71
CA ASP A 164 3.62 9.27 15.85
C ASP A 164 4.43 8.49 14.80
N ILE A 165 4.76 9.14 13.69
CA ILE A 165 5.41 8.50 12.53
C ILE A 165 6.84 9.01 12.39
N ALA A 166 7.79 8.08 12.46
CA ALA A 166 9.21 8.34 12.19
C ALA A 166 9.56 8.12 10.71
N MET A 167 8.82 7.26 10.00
CA MET A 167 9.06 6.93 8.59
C MET A 167 7.78 6.49 7.89
N ILE A 168 7.61 6.93 6.64
CA ILE A 168 6.59 6.40 5.72
C ILE A 168 7.31 5.56 4.65
N VAL A 169 6.86 4.33 4.44
CA VAL A 169 7.43 3.38 3.46
C VAL A 169 6.36 3.04 2.42
N PRO A 170 6.43 3.63 1.21
CA PRO A 170 5.51 3.29 0.13
C PRO A 170 5.86 1.92 -0.47
N GLN A 171 4.90 1.32 -1.17
CA GLN A 171 5.10 0.11 -1.98
C GLN A 171 6.08 0.34 -3.14
N HIS A 172 6.05 1.55 -3.71
CA HIS A 172 6.88 1.95 -4.84
C HIS A 172 7.71 3.18 -4.50
N GLY A 173 9.01 3.11 -4.78
CA GLY A 173 9.93 4.23 -4.61
C GLY A 173 10.58 4.31 -3.24
N SER A 174 11.03 5.51 -2.90
CA SER A 174 11.87 5.76 -1.73
C SER A 174 11.06 5.96 -0.44
N PRO A 175 11.55 5.46 0.71
CA PRO A 175 10.98 5.78 2.01
C PRO A 175 11.16 7.28 2.37
N LEU A 176 10.18 7.85 3.08
CA LEU A 176 10.19 9.23 3.53
C LEU A 176 10.50 9.32 5.04
N LYS A 177 11.31 10.31 5.44
CA LYS A 177 11.64 10.59 6.85
C LYS A 177 11.79 12.08 7.12
N GLY A 178 11.69 12.48 8.39
CA GLY A 178 11.92 13.86 8.80
C GLY A 178 10.88 14.82 8.21
N ALA A 179 11.33 15.99 7.71
CA ALA A 179 10.44 17.05 7.23
C ALA A 179 9.53 16.61 6.07
N ALA A 180 10.01 15.70 5.21
CA ALA A 180 9.24 15.15 4.10
C ALA A 180 7.89 14.54 4.52
N ILE A 181 7.78 14.00 5.75
CA ILE A 181 6.52 13.43 6.24
C ILE A 181 5.45 14.52 6.35
N GLY A 182 5.76 15.62 7.05
CA GLY A 182 4.82 16.74 7.21
C GLY A 182 4.49 17.38 5.86
N GLN A 183 5.50 17.58 5.02
CA GLN A 183 5.32 18.12 3.66
C GLN A 183 4.41 17.22 2.80
N LEU A 184 4.52 15.89 2.93
CA LEU A 184 3.66 14.94 2.20
C LEU A 184 2.21 15.12 2.63
N LEU A 185 1.97 15.17 3.94
CA LEU A 185 0.64 15.32 4.51
C LEU A 185 0.02 16.67 4.15
N ASP A 186 0.80 17.76 4.17
CA ASP A 186 0.35 19.09 3.75
C ASP A 186 -0.02 19.12 2.26
N TRP A 187 0.81 18.50 1.41
CA TRP A 187 0.56 18.42 -0.03
C TRP A 187 -0.68 17.57 -0.36
N LEU A 188 -0.81 16.38 0.23
CA LEU A 188 -1.96 15.50 0.01
C LEU A 188 -3.28 16.13 0.47
N ASP A 189 -3.27 16.90 1.56
CA ASP A 189 -4.44 17.62 2.06
C ASP A 189 -5.01 18.59 1.02
N GLN A 190 -4.17 19.17 0.16
CA GLN A 190 -4.56 20.16 -0.84
C GLN A 190 -4.66 19.61 -2.27
N LEU A 191 -4.27 18.35 -2.50
CA LEU A 191 -4.18 17.77 -3.83
C LEU A 191 -5.56 17.47 -4.44
N SER A 192 -5.92 18.16 -5.53
CA SER A 192 -7.02 17.72 -6.41
C SER A 192 -6.58 16.52 -7.26
N CYS A 193 -7.33 15.43 -7.20
CA CYS A 193 -6.97 14.16 -7.84
C CYS A 193 -8.19 13.37 -8.31
N GLY A 194 -7.96 12.41 -9.20
CA GLY A 194 -8.96 11.45 -9.65
C GLY A 194 -10.19 12.15 -10.19
N ILE A 195 -11.35 11.86 -9.57
CA ILE A 195 -12.63 12.37 -10.02
C ILE A 195 -12.77 13.90 -9.86
N ASP A 196 -11.96 14.53 -9.00
CA ASP A 196 -11.97 15.99 -8.85
C ASP A 196 -11.51 16.71 -10.13
N LEU A 197 -10.73 16.01 -10.95
CA LEU A 197 -10.16 16.53 -12.20
C LEU A 197 -11.04 16.22 -13.41
N MET A 198 -12.16 15.53 -13.21
CA MET A 198 -13.02 15.04 -14.28
C MET A 198 -14.21 15.99 -14.50
N GLY A 199 -14.49 16.27 -15.76
CA GLY A 199 -15.66 17.03 -16.19
C GLY A 199 -16.04 16.68 -17.63
N THR A 200 -16.95 17.46 -18.21
CA THR A 200 -17.43 17.24 -19.59
C THR A 200 -16.30 17.09 -20.63
N PRO A 201 -15.16 17.81 -20.58
CA PRO A 201 -14.07 17.64 -21.55
C PRO A 201 -13.44 16.24 -21.59
N GLN A 202 -13.42 15.52 -20.46
CA GLN A 202 -12.84 14.17 -20.37
C GLN A 202 -13.80 13.08 -20.85
N TYR A 203 -15.11 13.38 -20.94
CA TYR A 203 -16.16 12.44 -21.35
C TYR A 203 -16.76 12.83 -22.70
N GLN A 204 -15.90 12.87 -23.73
CA GLN A 204 -16.29 13.13 -25.11
C GLN A 204 -15.96 11.92 -26.00
N ILE A 205 -16.70 11.76 -27.09
CA ILE A 205 -16.40 10.73 -28.09
C ILE A 205 -15.07 11.09 -28.77
N PRO A 206 -14.03 10.23 -28.74
CA PRO A 206 -12.75 10.53 -29.34
C PRO A 206 -12.86 10.56 -30.88
N ASN A 207 -12.18 11.50 -31.51
CA ASN A 207 -12.09 11.63 -32.97
C ASN A 207 -10.70 11.28 -33.54
N SER A 208 -9.74 10.97 -32.67
CA SER A 208 -8.39 10.53 -33.04
C SER A 208 -8.32 9.02 -33.24
N ARG A 209 -7.58 8.58 -34.27
CA ARG A 209 -7.14 7.17 -34.38
C ARG A 209 -5.93 6.94 -33.48
N LEU A 210 -5.86 5.75 -32.89
CA LEU A 210 -4.69 5.26 -32.17
C LEU A 210 -3.63 4.75 -33.15
#